data_AF-U1MVF2-F1
#
_entry.id   AF-U1MVF2-F1
#
_cell.length_a   1.000
_cell.length_b   1.000
_cell.length_c   1.000
_cell.angle_alpha   90.00
_cell.angle_beta   90.00
_cell.angle_gamma   90.00
#
_symmetry.space_group_name_H-M   'P 1'
#
loop_
_entity.id
_entity.type
_entity.pdbx_description
1 polymer ?
#
loop_
_entity_poly.entity_id
_entity_poly.type
_entity_poly.pdbx_seq_one_letter_code
_entity_poly.pdbx_strand_id
1 'polypeptide(L)'
;GGTIRDVTASGDVQGTDLVGGIVGQNNGNLTTARASGDVDGTNLVGGLAGQNNENLTTARASGSVAGDLDIGGLVGDNSDGTIRNGISSGSVTGDNGVGGLVGQNFEGQIRNATASGNVDGNGRNVGGLVGDNNDGTVRNATASGRVTGGIFVGGLVGNNKDGIILGASASGSVTGDNSVGGLVGVNGVIKNTFAVGPVTGNRNVGGLIGLTESGRGSELVESSYFDTQTTGQDTSASPAIGLTTSEMQGDAAVENMPGLEFGEIWRTVSGDYPKLVASSDSDADGDSESPTSVVEEFDEDGNDNIGIAELGQAIQAFASGELTFSEFGQIGVEFIM
;
A
#
# COMPACT_ATOMS: atom_id res chain seq x y z
N GLY A 1 -1.32 -24.85 3.71
CA GLY A 1 -0.92 -23.84 4.69
C GLY A 1 -0.34 -24.46 5.94
N GLY A 2 0.80 -23.91 6.37
CA GLY A 2 1.34 -24.06 7.72
C GLY A 2 1.63 -22.67 8.30
N THR A 3 2.02 -22.60 9.57
CA THR A 3 2.40 -21.33 10.22
C THR A 3 3.89 -21.32 10.52
N ILE A 4 4.57 -20.29 10.07
CA ILE A 4 5.96 -19.98 10.42
C ILE A 4 5.94 -18.68 11.21
N ARG A 5 6.56 -18.67 12.39
CA ARG A 5 6.64 -17.49 13.25
C ARG A 5 8.03 -17.34 13.86
N ASP A 6 8.38 -16.09 14.14
CA ASP A 6 9.61 -15.72 14.84
C ASP A 6 10.88 -16.26 14.15
N VAL A 7 10.93 -16.11 12.83
CA VAL A 7 12.00 -16.63 11.98
C VAL A 7 12.97 -15.53 11.56
N THR A 8 14.25 -15.85 11.47
CA THR A 8 15.28 -14.96 10.93
C THR A 8 16.22 -15.71 9.99
N ALA A 9 16.50 -15.13 8.83
CA ALA A 9 17.47 -15.60 7.85
C ALA A 9 18.50 -14.50 7.51
N SER A 10 19.75 -14.90 7.29
CA SER A 10 20.88 -13.98 7.03
C SER A 10 21.88 -14.49 6.00
N GLY A 11 21.66 -15.69 5.44
CA GLY A 11 22.51 -16.20 4.36
C GLY A 11 22.04 -15.66 3.02
N ASP A 12 22.98 -15.43 2.13
CA ASP A 12 22.68 -15.03 0.75
C ASP A 12 22.01 -16.18 0.00
N VAL A 13 21.06 -15.84 -0.86
CA VAL A 13 20.27 -16.79 -1.64
C VAL A 13 20.47 -16.50 -3.13
N GLN A 14 20.75 -17.53 -3.90
CA GLN A 14 20.78 -17.47 -5.36
C GLN A 14 19.78 -18.48 -5.92
N GLY A 15 18.96 -18.05 -6.88
CA GLY A 15 17.96 -18.89 -7.52
C GLY A 15 17.61 -18.43 -8.93
N THR A 16 16.51 -18.94 -9.46
CA THR A 16 16.00 -18.55 -10.78
C THR A 16 14.57 -18.03 -10.62
N ASP A 17 13.65 -18.89 -10.19
CA ASP A 17 12.24 -18.53 -10.00
C ASP A 17 11.83 -18.70 -8.53
N LEU A 18 10.88 -17.88 -8.07
CA LEU A 18 10.30 -17.95 -6.73
C LEU A 18 11.37 -17.92 -5.64
N VAL A 19 12.21 -16.89 -5.67
CA VAL A 19 13.39 -16.79 -4.82
C VAL A 19 13.07 -15.89 -3.63
N GLY A 20 13.19 -16.43 -2.43
CA GLY A 20 12.97 -15.70 -1.18
C GLY A 20 14.04 -16.01 -0.15
N GLY A 21 14.44 -15.01 0.64
CA GLY A 21 15.40 -15.19 1.73
C GLY A 21 14.91 -16.13 2.85
N ILE A 22 13.59 -16.28 3.01
CA ILE A 22 12.97 -17.22 3.97
C ILE A 22 12.20 -18.32 3.25
N VAL A 23 11.36 -17.95 2.28
CA VAL A 23 10.47 -18.90 1.60
C VAL A 23 10.31 -18.54 0.13
N GLY A 24 10.38 -19.51 -0.78
CA GLY A 24 10.11 -19.24 -2.20
C GLY A 24 8.65 -18.83 -2.43
N GLN A 25 7.72 -19.60 -1.88
CA GLN A 25 6.27 -19.36 -2.00
C GLN A 25 5.58 -19.53 -0.64
N ASN A 26 4.91 -18.48 -0.17
CA ASN A 26 4.08 -18.53 1.03
C ASN A 26 2.62 -18.88 0.67
N ASN A 27 2.19 -20.07 1.07
CA ASN A 27 0.79 -20.55 0.98
C ASN A 27 0.22 -20.81 2.39
N GLY A 28 0.60 -19.98 3.36
CA GLY A 28 0.17 -20.08 4.77
C GLY A 28 0.43 -18.78 5.53
N ASN A 29 0.61 -18.87 6.85
CA ASN A 29 0.80 -17.69 7.69
C ASN A 29 2.29 -17.53 8.03
N LEU A 30 2.89 -16.41 7.62
CA LEU A 30 4.25 -16.04 7.96
C LEU A 30 4.25 -14.77 8.83
N THR A 31 4.57 -14.93 10.12
CA THR A 31 4.46 -13.85 11.11
C THR A 31 5.80 -13.57 11.78
N THR A 32 6.14 -12.30 12.01
CA THR A 32 7.39 -11.92 12.70
C THR A 32 8.62 -12.52 12.00
N ALA A 33 8.79 -12.21 10.72
CA ALA A 33 9.83 -12.76 9.87
C ALA A 33 10.87 -11.70 9.50
N ARG A 34 12.17 -12.07 9.52
CA ARG A 34 13.28 -11.16 9.21
C ARG A 34 14.29 -11.80 8.26
N ALA A 35 14.53 -11.17 7.11
CA ALA A 35 15.56 -11.59 6.17
C ALA A 35 16.61 -10.48 5.98
N SER A 36 17.88 -10.85 5.95
CA SER A 36 19.00 -9.88 5.88
C SER A 36 20.13 -10.25 4.93
N GLY A 37 20.13 -11.46 4.37
CA GLY A 37 21.06 -11.85 3.31
C GLY A 37 20.62 -11.30 1.96
N ASP A 38 21.56 -11.17 1.04
CA ASP A 38 21.27 -10.71 -0.32
C ASP A 38 20.56 -11.81 -1.12
N VAL A 39 19.68 -11.41 -2.03
CA VAL A 39 18.87 -12.35 -2.83
C VAL A 39 19.03 -12.04 -4.31
N ASP A 40 19.67 -12.95 -5.04
CA ASP A 40 19.81 -12.89 -6.50
C ASP A 40 18.91 -13.95 -7.16
N GLY A 41 18.08 -13.54 -8.10
CA GLY A 41 17.20 -14.44 -8.85
C GLY A 41 16.97 -13.98 -10.29
N THR A 42 15.90 -14.47 -10.91
CA THR A 42 15.48 -14.06 -12.25
C THR A 42 14.03 -13.57 -12.22
N ASN A 43 13.08 -14.40 -11.78
CA ASN A 43 11.66 -14.07 -11.73
C ASN A 43 11.09 -14.27 -10.32
N LEU A 44 10.19 -13.37 -9.91
CA LEU A 44 9.48 -13.45 -8.62
C LEU A 44 10.47 -13.54 -7.46
N VAL A 45 11.23 -12.47 -7.29
CA VAL A 45 12.34 -12.41 -6.32
C VAL A 45 11.97 -11.44 -5.22
N GLY A 46 11.96 -11.93 -3.98
CA GLY A 46 11.76 -11.11 -2.80
C GLY A 46 12.87 -11.28 -1.77
N GLY A 47 13.22 -10.20 -1.07
CA GLY A 47 14.17 -10.30 0.04
C GLY A 47 13.70 -11.28 1.13
N LEU A 48 12.38 -11.46 1.28
CA LEU A 48 11.79 -12.41 2.22
C LEU A 48 11.04 -13.56 1.53
N ALA A 49 10.17 -13.26 0.57
CA ALA A 49 9.42 -14.28 -0.18
C ALA A 49 9.40 -14.03 -1.68
N GLY A 50 9.58 -15.07 -2.50
CA GLY A 50 9.41 -14.92 -3.95
C GLY A 50 7.96 -14.60 -4.32
N GLN A 51 7.03 -15.38 -3.76
CA GLN A 51 5.58 -15.18 -3.92
C GLN A 51 4.85 -15.29 -2.58
N ASN A 52 3.83 -14.47 -2.38
CA ASN A 52 2.92 -14.52 -1.24
C ASN A 52 1.46 -14.67 -1.71
N ASN A 53 0.80 -15.75 -1.29
CA ASN A 53 -0.59 -16.04 -1.63
C ASN A 53 -1.56 -15.97 -0.44
N GLU A 54 -1.03 -15.67 0.75
CA GLU A 54 -1.75 -15.74 2.02
C GLU A 54 -1.22 -14.61 2.94
N ASN A 55 -1.13 -14.83 4.25
CA ASN A 55 -0.78 -13.79 5.21
C ASN A 55 0.73 -13.67 5.46
N LEU A 56 1.24 -12.45 5.32
CA LEU A 56 2.57 -12.02 5.73
C LEU A 56 2.46 -10.83 6.71
N THR A 57 2.72 -11.07 7.99
CA THR A 57 2.49 -10.08 9.05
C THR A 57 3.78 -9.76 9.81
N THR A 58 4.09 -8.48 9.97
CA THR A 58 5.30 -8.00 10.69
C THR A 58 6.58 -8.57 10.06
N ALA A 59 6.74 -8.32 8.78
CA ALA A 59 7.82 -8.86 7.96
C ALA A 59 8.86 -7.79 7.63
N ARG A 60 10.15 -8.14 7.71
CA ARG A 60 11.25 -7.21 7.45
C ARG A 60 12.30 -7.81 6.54
N ALA A 61 12.74 -7.05 5.55
CA ALA A 61 13.87 -7.38 4.69
C ALA A 61 14.88 -6.22 4.60
N SER A 62 16.18 -6.55 4.64
CA SER A 62 17.25 -5.55 4.58
C SER A 62 18.40 -5.89 3.61
N GLY A 63 18.46 -7.12 3.10
CA GLY A 63 19.44 -7.50 2.08
C GLY A 63 19.08 -6.89 0.72
N SER A 64 20.09 -6.71 -0.14
CA SER A 64 19.88 -6.27 -1.51
C SER A 64 19.18 -7.37 -2.32
N VAL A 65 18.31 -6.97 -3.25
CA VAL A 65 17.55 -7.91 -4.09
C VAL A 65 17.80 -7.58 -5.57
N ALA A 66 18.15 -8.58 -6.36
CA ALA A 66 18.36 -8.43 -7.80
C ALA A 66 17.66 -9.53 -8.60
N GLY A 67 17.13 -9.16 -9.77
CA GLY A 67 16.61 -10.10 -10.77
C GLY A 67 16.14 -9.36 -12.03
N ASP A 68 15.19 -9.95 -12.77
CA ASP A 68 14.69 -9.39 -14.03
C ASP A 68 13.20 -8.99 -13.93
N LEU A 69 12.32 -9.90 -13.52
CA LEU A 69 10.86 -9.69 -13.52
C LEU A 69 10.24 -9.89 -12.14
N ASP A 70 9.42 -8.92 -11.72
CA ASP A 70 8.66 -8.92 -10.47
C ASP A 70 9.58 -9.07 -9.25
N ILE A 71 10.34 -8.00 -9.01
CA ILE A 71 11.39 -7.91 -8.01
C ILE A 71 10.95 -6.97 -6.91
N GLY A 72 10.84 -7.50 -5.69
CA GLY A 72 10.46 -6.73 -4.50
C GLY A 72 11.50 -6.80 -3.40
N GLY A 73 11.72 -5.71 -2.69
CA GLY A 73 12.62 -5.75 -1.53
C GLY A 73 12.12 -6.66 -0.41
N LEU A 74 10.82 -6.90 -0.31
CA LEU A 74 10.21 -7.85 0.63
C LEU A 74 9.61 -9.08 -0.09
N VAL A 75 8.75 -8.85 -1.09
CA VAL A 75 8.04 -9.91 -1.82
C VAL A 75 8.12 -9.68 -3.33
N GLY A 76 8.48 -10.69 -4.13
CA GLY A 76 8.46 -10.56 -5.59
C GLY A 76 7.04 -10.31 -6.12
N ASP A 77 6.15 -11.26 -5.86
CA ASP A 77 4.73 -11.21 -6.22
C ASP A 77 3.80 -11.45 -5.02
N ASN A 78 2.83 -10.56 -4.83
CA ASN A 78 1.76 -10.72 -3.86
C ASN A 78 0.44 -10.95 -4.62
N SER A 79 0.10 -12.22 -4.81
CA SER A 79 -1.09 -12.67 -5.56
C SER A 79 -2.16 -13.11 -4.58
N ASP A 80 -3.30 -12.40 -4.48
CA ASP A 80 -4.39 -12.66 -3.52
C ASP A 80 -3.97 -12.59 -2.03
N GLY A 81 -2.69 -12.34 -1.75
CA GLY A 81 -2.11 -12.34 -0.42
C GLY A 81 -2.26 -11.02 0.33
N THR A 82 -2.09 -11.08 1.66
CA THR A 82 -2.08 -9.90 2.53
C THR A 82 -0.70 -9.68 3.14
N ILE A 83 -0.16 -8.46 2.98
CA ILE A 83 1.05 -7.99 3.65
C ILE A 83 0.66 -6.91 4.65
N ARG A 84 0.85 -7.18 5.95
CA ARG A 84 0.62 -6.22 7.05
C ARG A 84 1.94 -5.91 7.75
N ASN A 85 2.20 -4.62 8.00
CA ASN A 85 3.39 -4.17 8.73
C ASN A 85 4.71 -4.60 8.04
N GLY A 86 4.74 -4.56 6.71
CA GLY A 86 5.89 -4.93 5.89
C GLY A 86 6.92 -3.80 5.79
N ILE A 87 8.19 -4.10 6.04
CA ILE A 87 9.27 -3.12 5.94
C ILE A 87 10.40 -3.65 5.07
N SER A 88 10.82 -2.86 4.10
CA SER A 88 11.99 -3.12 3.26
C SER A 88 12.98 -1.95 3.29
N SER A 89 14.26 -2.27 3.37
CA SER A 89 15.36 -1.30 3.41
C SER A 89 16.53 -1.61 2.47
N GLY A 90 16.57 -2.82 1.90
CA GLY A 90 17.59 -3.20 0.94
C GLY A 90 17.36 -2.58 -0.43
N SER A 91 18.44 -2.35 -1.19
CA SER A 91 18.33 -1.87 -2.57
C SER A 91 17.73 -2.93 -3.48
N VAL A 92 16.90 -2.52 -4.45
CA VAL A 92 16.23 -3.42 -5.39
C VAL A 92 16.65 -3.07 -6.81
N THR A 93 17.16 -4.04 -7.56
CA THR A 93 17.53 -3.89 -8.96
C THR A 93 16.74 -4.87 -9.82
N GLY A 94 16.11 -4.40 -10.89
CA GLY A 94 15.33 -5.24 -11.81
C GLY A 94 15.19 -4.69 -13.22
N ASP A 95 14.40 -5.37 -14.05
CA ASP A 95 13.99 -4.86 -15.36
C ASP A 95 12.52 -4.42 -15.35
N ASN A 96 11.57 -5.33 -15.11
CA ASN A 96 10.14 -5.02 -15.12
C ASN A 96 9.46 -5.42 -13.80
N GLY A 97 8.50 -4.62 -13.34
CA GLY A 97 7.79 -4.89 -12.08
C GLY A 97 8.73 -4.79 -10.89
N VAL A 98 9.35 -3.62 -10.70
CA VAL A 98 10.37 -3.44 -9.66
C VAL A 98 9.83 -2.54 -8.57
N GLY A 99 9.73 -3.07 -7.35
CA GLY A 99 9.23 -2.34 -6.19
C GLY A 99 10.16 -2.41 -4.99
N GLY A 100 10.28 -1.31 -4.24
CA GLY A 100 11.09 -1.30 -3.01
C GLY A 100 10.56 -2.26 -1.94
N LEU A 101 9.26 -2.57 -1.94
CA LEU A 101 8.63 -3.58 -1.08
C LEU A 101 8.12 -4.78 -1.89
N VAL A 102 7.32 -4.54 -2.93
CA VAL A 102 6.65 -5.58 -3.72
C VAL A 102 6.85 -5.36 -5.21
N GLY A 103 7.28 -6.36 -5.96
CA GLY A 103 7.38 -6.25 -7.42
C GLY A 103 6.01 -6.09 -8.07
N GLN A 104 5.18 -7.12 -7.92
CA GLN A 104 3.78 -7.15 -8.37
C GLN A 104 2.81 -7.38 -7.20
N ASN A 105 1.73 -6.59 -7.15
CA ASN A 105 0.60 -6.81 -6.27
C ASN A 105 -0.64 -7.07 -7.12
N PHE A 106 -1.04 -8.33 -7.24
CA PHE A 106 -2.16 -8.77 -8.06
C PHE A 106 -3.31 -9.24 -7.17
N GLU A 107 -4.44 -8.53 -7.19
CA GLU A 107 -5.60 -8.79 -6.32
C GLU A 107 -5.25 -8.82 -4.80
N GLY A 108 -4.04 -8.40 -4.44
CA GLY A 108 -3.47 -8.49 -3.10
C GLY A 108 -3.63 -7.21 -2.27
N GLN A 109 -3.39 -7.33 -0.97
CA GLN A 109 -3.53 -6.23 -0.01
C GLN A 109 -2.21 -5.90 0.67
N ILE A 110 -1.81 -4.64 0.64
CA ILE A 110 -0.63 -4.11 1.34
C ILE A 110 -1.08 -3.04 2.33
N ARG A 111 -0.80 -3.25 3.61
CA ARG A 111 -1.23 -2.37 4.71
C ARG A 111 -0.08 -2.03 5.65
N ASN A 112 0.02 -0.76 6.03
CA ASN A 112 1.01 -0.28 7.01
C ASN A 112 2.45 -0.61 6.60
N ALA A 113 2.82 -0.27 5.37
CA ALA A 113 4.08 -0.70 4.80
C ALA A 113 5.09 0.43 4.60
N THR A 114 6.38 0.11 4.63
CA THR A 114 7.45 1.10 4.44
C THR A 114 8.57 0.54 3.57
N ALA A 115 8.93 1.28 2.53
CA ALA A 115 10.13 1.02 1.72
C ALA A 115 11.10 2.21 1.79
N SER A 116 12.36 1.90 2.06
CA SER A 116 13.44 2.90 2.18
C SER A 116 14.66 2.60 1.32
N GLY A 117 14.73 1.39 0.74
CA GLY A 117 15.78 1.03 -0.20
C GLY A 117 15.63 1.73 -1.54
N ASN A 118 16.76 2.00 -2.19
CA ASN A 118 16.76 2.54 -3.55
C ASN A 118 16.27 1.48 -4.55
N VAL A 119 15.57 1.92 -5.58
CA VAL A 119 14.99 1.07 -6.63
C VAL A 119 15.55 1.50 -7.98
N ASP A 120 16.19 0.56 -8.67
CA ASP A 120 16.76 0.74 -10.01
C ASP A 120 16.13 -0.28 -10.97
N GLY A 121 15.21 0.18 -11.82
CA GLY A 121 14.54 -0.61 -12.85
C GLY A 121 14.83 -0.09 -14.26
N ASN A 122 15.11 -0.97 -15.22
CA ASN A 122 15.43 -0.53 -16.61
C ASN A 122 14.21 -0.51 -17.54
N GLY A 123 13.16 -1.27 -17.23
CA GLY A 123 12.00 -1.50 -18.06
C GLY A 123 10.77 -0.71 -17.63
N ARG A 124 9.66 -1.42 -17.44
CA ARG A 124 8.36 -0.85 -17.07
C ARG A 124 8.00 -1.12 -15.62
N ASN A 125 7.12 -0.28 -15.07
CA ASN A 125 6.49 -0.46 -13.75
C ASN A 125 7.53 -0.45 -12.64
N VAL A 126 8.04 0.73 -12.34
CA VAL A 126 9.08 0.92 -11.30
C VAL A 126 8.54 1.84 -10.22
N GLY A 127 8.42 1.32 -9.00
CA GLY A 127 7.87 2.05 -7.86
C GLY A 127 8.74 1.98 -6.61
N GLY A 128 8.74 3.04 -5.82
CA GLY A 128 9.47 3.04 -4.55
C GLY A 128 8.91 2.06 -3.51
N LEU A 129 7.63 1.68 -3.61
CA LEU A 129 6.98 0.66 -2.79
C LEU A 129 6.55 -0.54 -3.65
N VAL A 130 5.73 -0.31 -4.69
CA VAL A 130 5.17 -1.37 -5.55
C VAL A 130 5.51 -1.10 -7.01
N GLY A 131 6.02 -2.09 -7.75
CA GLY A 131 6.25 -1.94 -9.19
C GLY A 131 4.93 -1.83 -9.96
N ASP A 132 4.14 -2.90 -9.94
CA ASP A 132 2.82 -3.01 -10.58
C ASP A 132 1.75 -3.37 -9.55
N ASN A 133 0.75 -2.51 -9.37
CA ASN A 133 -0.42 -2.78 -8.56
C ASN A 133 -1.62 -2.98 -9.50
N ASN A 134 -2.05 -4.23 -9.66
CA ASN A 134 -3.08 -4.64 -10.59
C ASN A 134 -4.27 -5.23 -9.82
N ASP A 135 -5.37 -4.48 -9.76
CA ASP A 135 -6.56 -4.79 -8.95
C ASP A 135 -6.27 -4.99 -7.44
N GLY A 136 -5.10 -4.51 -6.99
CA GLY A 136 -4.66 -4.61 -5.61
C GLY A 136 -4.91 -3.33 -4.81
N THR A 137 -4.79 -3.43 -3.49
CA THR A 137 -4.93 -2.30 -2.55
C THR A 137 -3.62 -1.99 -1.83
N VAL A 138 -3.21 -0.73 -1.85
CA VAL A 138 -2.10 -0.19 -1.04
C VAL A 138 -2.65 0.83 -0.06
N ARG A 139 -2.52 0.56 1.23
CA ARG A 139 -3.04 1.41 2.30
C ARG A 139 -1.99 1.74 3.34
N ASN A 140 -1.96 3.01 3.79
CA ASN A 140 -1.11 3.45 4.89
C ASN A 140 0.37 3.11 4.64
N ALA A 141 0.91 3.54 3.50
CA ALA A 141 2.23 3.13 3.06
C ALA A 141 3.16 4.30 2.73
N THR A 142 4.45 4.12 2.97
CA THR A 142 5.46 5.15 2.69
C THR A 142 6.63 4.61 1.88
N ALA A 143 7.12 5.43 0.95
CA ALA A 143 8.33 5.18 0.19
C ALA A 143 9.29 6.38 0.28
N SER A 144 10.56 6.12 0.55
CA SER A 144 11.59 7.15 0.75
C SER A 144 12.89 6.93 -0.02
N GLY A 145 13.09 5.74 -0.59
CA GLY A 145 14.25 5.44 -1.42
C GLY A 145 14.20 6.15 -2.78
N ARG A 146 15.37 6.42 -3.38
CA ARG A 146 15.46 6.93 -4.75
C ARG A 146 14.89 5.89 -5.72
N VAL A 147 14.12 6.34 -6.69
CA VAL A 147 13.57 5.50 -7.77
C VAL A 147 14.16 5.94 -9.11
N THR A 148 14.69 5.01 -9.88
CA THR A 148 15.10 5.22 -11.27
C THR A 148 14.48 4.13 -12.14
N GLY A 149 13.77 4.55 -13.19
CA GLY A 149 12.95 3.67 -14.02
C GLY A 149 12.99 4.04 -15.50
N GLY A 150 12.47 3.18 -16.37
CA GLY A 150 12.23 3.50 -17.78
C GLY A 150 10.87 4.18 -17.98
N ILE A 151 9.81 3.37 -17.99
CA ILE A 151 8.43 3.81 -18.26
C ILE A 151 7.53 3.44 -17.08
N PHE A 152 6.56 4.30 -16.74
CA PHE A 152 5.66 4.11 -15.59
C PHE A 152 6.47 4.07 -14.29
N VAL A 153 6.97 5.25 -13.92
CA VAL A 153 7.88 5.40 -12.79
C VAL A 153 7.21 6.26 -11.72
N GLY A 154 7.04 5.71 -10.53
CA GLY A 154 6.39 6.39 -9.41
C GLY A 154 7.23 6.35 -8.15
N GLY A 155 7.17 7.41 -7.34
CA GLY A 155 7.84 7.40 -6.04
C GLY A 155 7.25 6.39 -5.06
N LEU A 156 5.97 6.00 -5.23
CA LEU A 156 5.30 4.95 -4.47
C LEU A 156 4.97 3.75 -5.36
N VAL A 157 4.18 3.95 -6.43
CA VAL A 157 3.73 2.85 -7.31
C VAL A 157 4.06 3.16 -8.77
N GLY A 158 4.68 2.24 -9.49
CA GLY A 158 4.98 2.44 -10.91
C GLY A 158 3.70 2.53 -11.75
N ASN A 159 2.95 1.43 -11.79
CA ASN A 159 1.66 1.33 -12.46
C ASN A 159 0.58 0.90 -11.47
N ASN A 160 -0.49 1.69 -11.34
CA ASN A 160 -1.63 1.36 -10.48
C ASN A 160 -2.88 1.09 -11.34
N LYS A 161 -2.89 -0.07 -12.01
CA LYS A 161 -3.95 -0.45 -12.93
C LYS A 161 -5.12 -1.06 -12.18
N ASP A 162 -6.29 -0.43 -12.29
CA ASP A 162 -7.53 -0.83 -11.60
C ASP A 162 -7.40 -0.95 -10.05
N GLY A 163 -6.23 -0.62 -9.49
CA GLY A 163 -5.94 -0.71 -8.06
C GLY A 163 -6.29 0.56 -7.29
N ILE A 164 -6.20 0.45 -5.96
CA ILE A 164 -6.55 1.50 -5.01
C ILE A 164 -5.34 1.86 -4.15
N ILE A 165 -5.04 3.16 -4.07
CA ILE A 165 -4.04 3.70 -3.15
C ILE A 165 -4.71 4.66 -2.16
N LEU A 166 -4.56 4.39 -0.87
CA LEU A 166 -5.17 5.17 0.20
C LEU A 166 -4.15 5.51 1.30
N GLY A 167 -4.06 6.78 1.71
CA GLY A 167 -3.28 7.15 2.89
C GLY A 167 -1.78 6.88 2.71
N ALA A 168 -1.19 7.27 1.58
CA ALA A 168 0.19 6.92 1.26
C ALA A 168 1.05 8.13 0.85
N SER A 169 2.37 8.03 1.03
CA SER A 169 3.29 9.10 0.66
C SER A 169 4.59 8.63 0.02
N ALA A 170 5.13 9.46 -0.87
CA ALA A 170 6.45 9.28 -1.47
C ALA A 170 7.34 10.52 -1.25
N SER A 171 8.59 10.27 -0.86
CA SER A 171 9.58 11.33 -0.57
C SER A 171 10.92 11.15 -1.28
N GLY A 172 11.19 9.97 -1.83
CA GLY A 172 12.39 9.71 -2.61
C GLY A 172 12.38 10.43 -3.95
N SER A 173 13.57 10.78 -4.47
CA SER A 173 13.68 11.35 -5.82
C SER A 173 13.31 10.32 -6.88
N VAL A 174 12.54 10.73 -7.88
CA VAL A 174 12.06 9.89 -8.98
C VAL A 174 12.68 10.35 -10.30
N THR A 175 13.32 9.43 -11.01
CA THR A 175 13.87 9.68 -12.35
C THR A 175 13.35 8.64 -13.33
N GLY A 176 12.79 9.07 -14.47
CA GLY A 176 12.38 8.15 -15.51
C GLY A 176 12.33 8.77 -16.90
N ASP A 177 11.98 8.00 -17.92
CA ASP A 177 11.87 8.49 -19.29
C ASP A 177 10.45 8.99 -19.61
N ASN A 178 9.43 8.18 -19.32
CA ASN A 178 8.04 8.48 -19.69
C ASN A 178 7.04 8.08 -18.60
N SER A 179 6.03 8.93 -18.38
CA SER A 179 5.00 8.75 -17.36
C SER A 179 5.63 8.62 -15.97
N VAL A 180 6.18 9.75 -15.52
CA VAL A 180 6.95 9.86 -14.28
C VAL A 180 6.16 10.72 -13.30
N GLY A 181 5.72 10.13 -12.19
CA GLY A 181 5.01 10.86 -11.15
C GLY A 181 5.71 10.79 -9.80
N GLY A 182 5.60 11.85 -9.01
CA GLY A 182 6.15 11.86 -7.65
C GLY A 182 5.55 10.78 -6.75
N LEU A 183 4.28 10.40 -6.96
CA LEU A 183 3.62 9.27 -6.28
C LEU A 183 3.46 8.07 -7.22
N VAL A 184 2.82 8.28 -8.38
CA VAL A 184 2.53 7.19 -9.32
C VAL A 184 2.91 7.50 -10.76
N GLY A 185 3.42 6.52 -11.49
CA GLY A 185 3.66 6.66 -12.92
C GLY A 185 2.34 6.74 -13.69
N VAL A 186 1.48 5.73 -13.49
CA VAL A 186 0.10 5.68 -14.03
C VAL A 186 -0.88 5.44 -12.89
N ASN A 187 -1.98 6.20 -12.86
CA ASN A 187 -2.96 6.09 -11.79
C ASN A 187 -4.15 5.17 -12.09
N GLY A 188 -4.71 4.67 -10.99
CA GLY A 188 -6.09 4.20 -10.88
C GLY A 188 -6.77 5.10 -9.84
N VAL A 189 -7.37 4.50 -8.81
CA VAL A 189 -7.97 5.26 -7.69
C VAL A 189 -6.90 5.70 -6.70
N ILE A 190 -6.87 6.98 -6.35
CA ILE A 190 -5.90 7.55 -5.41
C ILE A 190 -6.60 8.50 -4.44
N LYS A 191 -6.39 8.27 -3.13
CA LYS A 191 -7.03 9.05 -2.07
C LYS A 191 -6.09 9.34 -0.90
N ASN A 192 -6.17 10.55 -0.36
CA ASN A 192 -5.51 10.93 0.89
C ASN A 192 -3.97 10.70 0.83
N THR A 193 -3.34 11.11 -0.27
CA THR A 193 -1.92 10.85 -0.54
C THR A 193 -1.10 12.10 -0.76
N PHE A 194 0.22 12.00 -0.67
CA PHE A 194 1.07 13.09 -1.15
C PHE A 194 2.47 12.68 -1.64
N ALA A 195 3.07 13.52 -2.49
CA ALA A 195 4.44 13.38 -2.96
C ALA A 195 5.27 14.64 -2.76
N VAL A 196 6.53 14.47 -2.33
CA VAL A 196 7.45 15.57 -1.99
C VAL A 196 8.86 15.38 -2.53
N GLY A 197 9.15 14.26 -3.17
CA GLY A 197 10.46 13.98 -3.75
C GLY A 197 10.65 14.67 -5.12
N PRO A 198 11.87 15.10 -5.48
CA PRO A 198 12.16 15.66 -6.81
C PRO A 198 11.77 14.69 -7.92
N VAL A 199 11.13 15.20 -8.98
CA VAL A 199 10.68 14.39 -10.13
C VAL A 199 11.39 14.87 -11.39
N THR A 200 12.05 13.95 -12.09
CA THR A 200 12.73 14.23 -13.36
C THR A 200 12.30 13.22 -14.42
N GLY A 201 11.87 13.69 -15.58
CA GLY A 201 11.65 12.83 -16.74
C GLY A 201 11.54 13.57 -18.06
N ASN A 202 11.43 12.83 -19.15
CA ASN A 202 11.43 13.40 -20.51
C ASN A 202 10.02 13.62 -21.06
N ARG A 203 9.04 12.81 -20.64
CA ARG A 203 7.67 12.86 -21.15
C ARG A 203 6.65 12.50 -20.07
N ASN A 204 5.51 13.19 -20.06
CA ASN A 204 4.42 12.99 -19.10
C ASN A 204 4.94 12.98 -17.65
N VAL A 205 5.40 14.15 -17.20
CA VAL A 205 5.98 14.31 -15.86
C VAL A 205 5.00 15.10 -15.01
N GLY A 206 4.68 14.59 -13.82
CA GLY A 206 3.77 15.26 -12.89
C GLY A 206 4.25 15.19 -11.45
N GLY A 207 3.88 16.17 -10.65
CA GLY A 207 4.26 16.23 -9.24
C GLY A 207 3.67 15.09 -8.41
N LEU A 208 2.47 14.61 -8.76
CA LEU A 208 1.86 13.42 -8.15
C LEU A 208 1.76 12.25 -9.15
N ILE A 209 1.16 12.48 -10.32
CA ILE A 209 0.79 11.46 -11.31
C ILE A 209 1.44 11.81 -12.65
N GLY A 210 2.16 10.86 -13.24
CA GLY A 210 2.78 11.04 -14.56
C GLY A 210 1.77 10.99 -15.71
N LEU A 211 0.90 9.99 -15.72
CA LEU A 211 -0.12 9.79 -16.76
C LEU A 211 -1.43 9.26 -16.16
N THR A 212 -2.53 9.72 -16.73
CA THR A 212 -3.87 9.18 -16.48
C THR A 212 -4.34 8.40 -17.70
N GLU A 213 -4.59 7.10 -17.57
CA GLU A 213 -5.18 6.27 -18.62
C GLU A 213 -6.71 6.23 -18.49
N SER A 214 -7.43 6.27 -19.60
CA SER A 214 -8.89 6.21 -19.60
C SER A 214 -9.37 4.81 -19.16
N GLY A 215 -10.10 4.71 -18.04
CA GLY A 215 -10.52 3.42 -17.48
C GLY A 215 -11.36 3.57 -16.22
N ARG A 216 -11.77 2.45 -15.60
CA ARG A 216 -12.56 2.48 -14.36
C ARG A 216 -11.70 3.02 -13.22
N GLY A 217 -12.08 4.16 -12.64
CA GLY A 217 -11.46 4.71 -11.44
C GLY A 217 -10.27 5.67 -11.65
N SER A 218 -9.73 5.82 -12.87
CA SER A 218 -8.62 6.75 -13.14
C SER A 218 -8.98 8.24 -13.04
N GLU A 219 -10.28 8.56 -12.98
CA GLU A 219 -10.81 9.89 -12.69
C GLU A 219 -10.94 10.16 -11.18
N LEU A 220 -10.75 9.14 -10.32
CA LEU A 220 -10.93 9.25 -8.87
C LEU A 220 -9.61 9.55 -8.17
N VAL A 221 -9.13 10.77 -8.36
CA VAL A 221 -8.05 11.36 -7.56
C VAL A 221 -8.68 12.34 -6.58
N GLU A 222 -8.64 11.99 -5.30
CA GLU A 222 -9.30 12.73 -4.23
C GLU A 222 -8.27 13.08 -3.16
N SER A 223 -8.37 14.29 -2.60
CA SER A 223 -7.60 14.70 -1.42
C SER A 223 -6.12 14.31 -1.49
N SER A 224 -5.50 14.56 -2.64
CA SER A 224 -4.14 14.11 -2.93
C SER A 224 -3.29 15.27 -3.43
N TYR A 225 -2.08 15.38 -2.88
CA TYR A 225 -1.31 16.62 -2.87
C TYR A 225 0.12 16.43 -3.35
N PHE A 226 0.73 17.45 -3.94
CA PHE A 226 2.17 17.41 -4.21
C PHE A 226 2.82 18.76 -3.93
N ASP A 227 4.08 18.70 -3.51
CA ASP A 227 4.87 19.90 -3.26
C ASP A 227 5.47 20.40 -4.57
N THR A 228 4.97 21.53 -5.05
CA THR A 228 5.40 22.15 -6.32
C THR A 228 6.88 22.55 -6.33
N GLN A 229 7.44 22.86 -5.16
CA GLN A 229 8.82 23.36 -5.03
C GLN A 229 9.81 22.21 -4.93
N THR A 230 9.53 21.19 -4.12
CA THR A 230 10.45 20.06 -3.95
C THR A 230 10.34 19.02 -5.05
N THR A 231 9.13 18.77 -5.58
CA THR A 231 8.97 17.92 -6.78
C THR A 231 9.56 18.61 -8.01
N GLY A 232 9.60 19.95 -8.01
CA GLY A 232 10.00 20.76 -9.16
C GLY A 232 8.95 20.74 -10.29
N GLN A 233 7.71 20.37 -9.99
CA GLN A 233 6.62 20.28 -10.95
C GLN A 233 5.50 21.24 -10.59
N ASP A 234 4.98 21.98 -11.57
CA ASP A 234 3.82 22.88 -11.37
C ASP A 234 2.48 22.16 -11.54
N THR A 235 2.46 20.97 -12.16
CA THR A 235 1.24 20.26 -12.56
C THR A 235 1.31 18.75 -12.34
N SER A 236 0.18 18.08 -12.53
CA SER A 236 0.01 16.62 -12.46
C SER A 236 -1.03 16.19 -13.51
N ALA A 237 -1.00 14.94 -14.00
CA ALA A 237 -1.89 14.46 -15.07
C ALA A 237 -3.38 14.27 -14.68
N SER A 238 -3.74 14.58 -13.44
CA SER A 238 -5.08 14.47 -12.84
C SER A 238 -5.25 15.63 -11.83
N PRO A 239 -6.46 15.97 -11.32
CA PRO A 239 -6.66 17.15 -10.44
C PRO A 239 -6.09 17.01 -9.01
N ALA A 240 -4.88 16.44 -8.88
CA ALA A 240 -4.07 16.54 -7.68
C ALA A 240 -3.76 18.01 -7.35
N ILE A 241 -3.70 18.30 -6.06
CA ILE A 241 -3.57 19.66 -5.55
C ILE A 241 -2.08 19.99 -5.36
N GLY A 242 -1.56 20.90 -6.18
CA GLY A 242 -0.20 21.43 -6.01
C GLY A 242 -0.18 22.48 -4.90
N LEU A 243 0.72 22.30 -3.92
CA LEU A 243 0.93 23.22 -2.80
C LEU A 243 2.41 23.60 -2.71
N THR A 244 2.72 24.65 -1.96
CA THR A 244 4.10 25.00 -1.58
C THR A 244 4.59 24.17 -0.40
N THR A 245 5.90 24.11 -0.20
CA THR A 245 6.49 23.44 0.96
C THR A 245 5.97 23.97 2.28
N SER A 246 5.79 25.28 2.41
CA SER A 246 5.24 25.88 3.62
C SER A 246 3.79 25.52 3.89
N GLU A 247 2.99 25.29 2.87
CA GLU A 247 1.57 24.88 3.01
C GLU A 247 1.45 23.41 3.40
N MET A 248 2.41 22.58 3.00
CA MET A 248 2.39 21.14 3.26
C MET A 248 3.05 20.72 4.59
N GLN A 249 3.67 21.63 5.34
CA GLN A 249 4.45 21.31 6.54
C GLN A 249 3.84 21.87 7.82
N GLY A 250 4.15 21.22 8.96
CA GLY A 250 3.73 21.69 10.28
C GLY A 250 2.21 21.84 10.40
N ASP A 251 1.77 22.90 11.07
CA ASP A 251 0.34 23.16 11.33
C ASP A 251 -0.40 23.63 10.07
N ALA A 252 0.30 24.29 9.13
CA ALA A 252 -0.29 24.70 7.86
C ALA A 252 -0.82 23.51 7.04
N ALA A 253 -0.22 22.34 7.22
CA ALA A 253 -0.67 21.09 6.60
C ALA A 253 -2.14 20.76 6.92
N VAL A 254 -2.62 21.06 8.13
CA VAL A 254 -3.99 20.76 8.57
C VAL A 254 -5.01 21.58 7.79
N GLU A 255 -4.68 22.85 7.53
CA GLU A 255 -5.54 23.77 6.80
C GLU A 255 -5.53 23.51 5.30
N ASN A 256 -4.36 23.17 4.74
CA ASN A 256 -4.17 23.04 3.29
C ASN A 256 -4.37 21.61 2.76
N MET A 257 -4.29 20.60 3.63
CA MET A 257 -4.49 19.20 3.26
C MET A 257 -5.60 18.52 4.08
N PRO A 258 -6.82 19.09 4.14
CA PRO A 258 -7.86 18.65 5.07
C PRO A 258 -8.32 17.20 4.85
N GLY A 259 -8.12 16.65 3.65
CA GLY A 259 -8.46 15.26 3.37
C GLY A 259 -7.45 14.23 3.88
N LEU A 260 -6.35 14.64 4.52
CA LEU A 260 -5.41 13.71 5.17
C LEU A 260 -5.88 13.26 6.57
N GLU A 261 -7.09 13.59 7.02
CA GLU A 261 -7.68 13.01 8.25
C GLU A 261 -6.70 13.06 9.45
N PHE A 262 -6.20 14.27 9.75
CA PHE A 262 -5.19 14.47 10.79
C PHE A 262 -5.69 14.04 12.16
N GLY A 263 -4.87 13.26 12.87
CA GLY A 263 -5.18 12.66 14.17
C GLY A 263 -5.57 11.18 14.07
N GLU A 264 -6.04 10.73 12.91
CA GLU A 264 -6.42 9.34 12.66
C GLU A 264 -5.38 8.62 11.81
N ILE A 265 -5.15 9.11 10.58
CA ILE A 265 -4.19 8.51 9.63
C ILE A 265 -2.86 9.25 9.67
N TRP A 266 -2.90 10.58 9.65
CA TRP A 266 -1.71 11.42 9.57
C TRP A 266 -1.55 12.27 10.82
N ARG A 267 -0.31 12.59 11.17
CA ARG A 267 0.02 13.59 12.20
C ARG A 267 0.94 14.65 11.64
N THR A 268 0.77 15.88 12.12
CA THR A 268 1.67 16.98 11.79
C THR A 268 3.04 16.76 12.43
N VAL A 269 4.06 17.34 11.81
CA VAL A 269 5.42 17.38 12.33
C VAL A 269 5.94 18.80 12.16
N SER A 270 6.41 19.42 13.24
CA SER A 270 6.91 20.79 13.18
C SER A 270 8.10 20.89 12.22
N GLY A 271 7.96 21.73 11.19
CA GLY A 271 9.00 21.95 10.18
C GLY A 271 9.25 20.78 9.22
N ASP A 272 8.34 19.82 9.15
CA ASP A 272 8.45 18.64 8.28
C ASP A 272 7.05 18.28 7.75
N TYR A 273 7.01 17.38 6.76
CA TYR A 273 5.76 16.88 6.19
C TYR A 273 5.01 15.96 7.17
N PRO A 274 3.70 15.76 6.96
CA PRO A 274 2.91 14.82 7.76
C PRO A 274 3.54 13.43 7.76
N LYS A 275 3.38 12.71 8.86
CA LYS A 275 3.78 11.30 8.96
C LYS A 275 2.59 10.46 9.33
N LEU A 276 2.56 9.21 8.86
CA LEU A 276 1.55 8.26 9.29
C LEU A 276 1.60 8.14 10.82
N VAL A 277 0.42 8.11 11.43
CA VAL A 277 0.27 7.68 12.82
C VAL A 277 0.66 6.20 12.84
N ALA A 278 1.57 5.84 13.74
CA ALA A 278 1.87 4.43 13.95
C ALA A 278 0.58 3.77 14.44
N SER A 279 0.04 2.83 13.66
CA SER A 279 -1.09 2.03 14.13
C SER A 279 -0.68 1.38 15.46
N SER A 280 -1.38 1.70 16.55
CA SER A 280 -1.36 0.80 17.69
C SER A 280 -1.79 -0.58 17.19
N ASP A 281 -1.01 -1.62 17.46
CA ASP A 281 -1.33 -3.03 17.16
C ASP A 281 -2.55 -3.51 17.98
N SER A 282 -3.70 -2.87 17.81
CA SER A 282 -4.98 -3.47 18.23
C SER A 282 -5.45 -4.55 17.25
N ASP A 283 -4.81 -4.66 16.08
CA ASP A 283 -4.97 -5.82 15.18
C ASP A 283 -3.96 -6.92 15.53
N ALA A 284 -3.82 -7.21 16.83
CA ALA A 284 -3.26 -8.47 17.28
C ALA A 284 -4.37 -9.51 17.14
N ASP A 285 -4.18 -10.50 16.26
CA ASP A 285 -5.12 -11.60 16.03
C ASP A 285 -5.75 -12.09 17.33
N GLY A 286 -7.07 -11.95 17.37
CA GLY A 286 -7.91 -12.54 18.38
C GLY A 286 -9.32 -12.09 18.10
N ASP A 287 -10.06 -12.87 17.31
CA ASP A 287 -11.49 -13.14 17.53
C ASP A 287 -12.22 -12.02 18.29
N SER A 288 -12.33 -10.85 17.66
CA SER A 288 -13.21 -9.76 18.09
C SER A 288 -13.34 -8.75 16.96
N GLU A 289 -14.16 -9.12 15.96
CA GLU A 289 -14.96 -8.16 15.22
C GLU A 289 -15.55 -7.16 16.25
N SER A 290 -15.17 -5.88 16.14
CA SER A 290 -16.11 -4.82 16.53
C SER A 290 -16.83 -4.50 15.22
N PRO A 291 -18.08 -4.95 15.04
CA PRO A 291 -18.73 -4.99 13.74
C PRO A 291 -18.85 -3.57 13.17
N THR A 292 -18.49 -3.43 11.90
CA THR A 292 -18.58 -2.15 11.15
C THR A 292 -20.00 -1.84 10.68
N SER A 293 -20.97 -2.66 11.08
CA SER A 293 -22.39 -2.49 10.84
C SER A 293 -23.17 -3.22 11.93
N VAL A 294 -24.21 -2.59 12.52
CA VAL A 294 -25.08 -3.26 13.51
C VAL A 294 -25.87 -4.43 12.88
N VAL A 295 -25.89 -4.55 11.56
CA VAL A 295 -26.44 -5.72 10.86
C VAL A 295 -25.47 -6.91 10.94
N GLU A 296 -24.16 -6.68 10.84
CA GLU A 296 -23.12 -7.72 10.97
C GLU A 296 -23.02 -8.28 12.41
N GLU A 297 -23.51 -7.55 13.41
CA GLU A 297 -23.55 -8.02 14.81
C GLU A 297 -24.54 -9.17 15.04
N PHE A 298 -25.58 -9.27 14.20
CA PHE A 298 -26.64 -10.26 14.34
C PHE A 298 -26.71 -11.24 13.16
N ASP A 299 -25.92 -11.05 12.11
CA ASP A 299 -25.78 -11.98 11.00
C ASP A 299 -24.81 -13.10 11.39
N GLU A 300 -25.32 -14.16 12.03
CA GLU A 300 -24.50 -15.27 12.54
C GLU A 300 -23.93 -16.15 11.41
N ASP A 301 -24.46 -16.06 10.18
CA ASP A 301 -24.06 -16.91 9.05
C ASP A 301 -23.30 -16.18 7.93
N GLY A 302 -23.17 -14.85 8.03
CA GLY A 302 -22.34 -14.00 7.17
C GLY A 302 -22.92 -13.85 5.76
N ASN A 303 -24.26 -13.90 5.63
CA ASN A 303 -24.96 -13.83 4.35
C ASN A 303 -25.55 -12.45 4.02
N ASP A 304 -25.29 -11.45 4.87
CA ASP A 304 -25.77 -10.07 4.84
C ASP A 304 -27.31 -9.91 4.96
N ASN A 305 -28.04 -10.90 5.52
CA ASN A 305 -29.49 -10.81 5.77
C ASN A 305 -29.85 -11.20 7.21
N ILE A 306 -30.99 -10.70 7.71
CA ILE A 306 -31.47 -11.00 9.07
C ILE A 306 -32.71 -11.92 9.00
N GLY A 307 -32.56 -13.14 9.50
CA GLY A 307 -33.61 -14.12 9.66
C GLY A 307 -34.43 -13.95 10.95
N ILE A 308 -35.47 -14.78 11.12
CA ILE A 308 -36.39 -14.71 12.27
C ILE A 308 -35.69 -14.93 13.63
N ALA A 309 -34.69 -15.79 13.67
CA ALA A 309 -33.95 -16.08 14.90
C ALA A 309 -33.09 -14.89 15.34
N GLU A 310 -32.41 -14.28 14.38
CA GLU A 310 -31.48 -13.15 14.55
C GLU A 310 -32.26 -11.86 14.86
N LEU A 311 -33.41 -11.64 14.20
CA LEU A 311 -34.33 -10.57 14.58
C LEU A 311 -34.82 -10.71 16.02
N GLY A 312 -35.01 -11.95 16.49
CA GLY A 312 -35.38 -12.25 17.87
C GLY A 312 -34.30 -11.83 18.88
N GLN A 313 -33.02 -11.93 18.51
CA GLN A 313 -31.90 -11.49 19.34
C GLN A 313 -31.76 -9.96 19.34
N ALA A 314 -31.88 -9.33 18.16
CA ALA A 314 -31.86 -7.87 18.03
C ALA A 314 -32.98 -7.19 18.83
N ILE A 315 -34.18 -7.79 18.89
CA ILE A 315 -35.30 -7.28 19.72
C ILE A 315 -34.94 -7.33 21.22
N GLN A 316 -34.24 -8.38 21.67
CA GLN A 316 -33.81 -8.50 23.06
C GLN A 316 -32.72 -7.48 23.40
N ALA A 317 -31.75 -7.27 22.51
CA ALA A 317 -30.69 -6.27 22.66
C ALA A 317 -31.25 -4.83 22.65
N PHE A 318 -32.29 -4.57 21.85
CA PHE A 318 -33.00 -3.28 21.91
C PHE A 318 -33.78 -3.11 23.23
N ALA A 319 -34.44 -4.16 23.71
CA ALA A 319 -35.19 -4.11 24.96
C ALA A 319 -34.30 -3.98 26.21
N SER A 320 -33.06 -4.47 26.17
CA SER A 320 -32.05 -4.30 27.23
C SER A 320 -31.36 -2.93 27.18
N GLY A 321 -31.53 -2.18 26.09
CA GLY A 321 -30.89 -0.88 25.87
C GLY A 321 -29.47 -0.97 25.32
N GLU A 322 -29.06 -2.14 24.82
CA GLU A 322 -27.78 -2.38 24.15
C GLU A 322 -27.80 -1.85 22.70
N LEU A 323 -28.99 -1.76 22.08
CA LEU A 323 -29.20 -1.10 20.81
C LEU A 323 -30.00 0.20 20.94
N THR A 324 -29.61 1.22 20.18
CA THR A 324 -30.42 2.44 20.01
C THR A 324 -31.54 2.22 18.99
N PHE A 325 -32.54 3.12 18.99
CA PHE A 325 -33.66 3.06 18.04
C PHE A 325 -33.21 3.21 16.58
N SER A 326 -32.11 3.94 16.34
CA SER A 326 -31.56 4.13 14.99
C SER A 326 -30.90 2.85 14.48
N GLU A 327 -30.15 2.15 15.33
CA GLU A 327 -29.45 0.91 15.01
C GLU A 327 -30.43 -0.25 14.82
N PHE A 328 -31.42 -0.36 15.71
CA PHE A 328 -32.52 -1.31 15.54
C PHE A 328 -33.35 -1.02 14.27
N GLY A 329 -33.47 0.25 13.90
CA GLY A 329 -34.11 0.67 12.66
C GLY A 329 -33.39 0.21 11.39
N GLN A 330 -32.06 0.10 11.42
CA GLN A 330 -31.25 -0.41 10.29
C GLN A 330 -31.43 -1.92 10.11
N ILE A 331 -31.45 -2.68 11.21
CA ILE A 331 -31.71 -4.13 11.21
C ILE A 331 -33.08 -4.45 10.58
N GLY A 332 -34.10 -3.63 10.86
CA GLY A 332 -35.46 -3.84 10.34
C GLY A 332 -35.61 -3.66 8.83
N VAL A 333 -34.65 -3.01 8.15
CA VAL A 333 -34.68 -2.79 6.69
C VAL A 333 -34.18 -4.02 5.92
N GLU A 334 -33.29 -4.81 6.52
CA GLU A 334 -32.66 -6.02 5.94
C GLU A 334 -33.37 -7.32 6.36
N PHE A 335 -34.56 -7.22 6.98
CA PHE A 335 -35.33 -8.40 7.39
C PHE A 335 -36.02 -9.06 6.19
N ILE A 336 -35.72 -10.35 5.96
CA ILE A 336 -36.31 -11.16 4.89
C ILE A 336 -37.11 -12.32 5.50
N MET A 337 -38.35 -12.51 5.04
CA MET A 337 -39.29 -13.55 5.50
C MET A 337 -39.06 -14.92 4.85
#